data_AF-A0A968MTL7-F1
#
_entry.id   AF-A0A968MTL7-F1
#
_cell.length_a   1.000
_cell.length_b   1.000
_cell.length_c   1.000
_cell.angle_alpha   90.00
_cell.angle_beta   90.00
_cell.angle_gamma   90.00
#
_symmetry.space_group_name_H-M   'P 1'
#
loop_
_entity.id
_entity.type
_entity.pdbx_description
1 polymer ?
#
loop_
_entity_poly.entity_id
_entity_poly.type
_entity_poly.pdbx_seq_one_letter_code
_entity_poly.pdbx_strand_id
1 'polypeptide(L)'
;KSFVRNSLPFELFRKMGHYAPRTKLCEVILNDSYDGIYVMTEKIKRDKNRVNISSIDDNDNGGDSITGGYIFGIDYFELSDSWEGSYSPPGYSGKSVHFVYNYPGYDEITSQQKTYLKDYVSSFERVLYGSSFTNATTGYRSYVNVNSFIDYFIISELSRNVDGYKKSCFYYKTRKSKGGLLQAGPVWDFDWAWKDIWDCSIFQNTDGSGWAYKILECDPWPTPTGWIPRMMEDPLFVDQLKKRYSSFRKNILSNSSLDSHLDSVSNFVKDAQSRHFKRWDILGQNYGSEKGDPAYTYEEEITMLKDWISRRLTWLDSQLLVEVTNTYQPEVKTYYCSVSPNPANQSTTLKCGRPMTNVDVISLTGQKVMGLSGLNNTEYIMDVSGFRQGLYLIRISLDNGEEITQKLLVE
;
A
#
# COMPACT_ATOMS: atom_id res chain seq x y z
N LYS A 1 -17.95 -0.24 -17.04
CA LYS A 1 -18.65 -1.37 -17.70
C LYS A 1 -17.67 -2.50 -18.03
N SER A 2 -16.38 -2.23 -18.05
CA SER A 2 -15.30 -3.19 -18.30
C SER A 2 -15.16 -4.37 -17.32
N PHE A 3 -15.85 -4.33 -16.16
CA PHE A 3 -15.74 -5.29 -15.05
C PHE A 3 -14.35 -5.36 -14.36
N VAL A 4 -13.42 -4.46 -14.69
CA VAL A 4 -12.03 -4.52 -14.20
C VAL A 4 -11.58 -3.29 -13.39
N ARG A 5 -12.26 -2.13 -13.52
CA ARG A 5 -11.82 -0.85 -12.91
C ARG A 5 -11.56 -0.94 -11.40
N ASN A 6 -12.41 -1.64 -10.66
CA ASN A 6 -12.25 -1.79 -9.21
C ASN A 6 -11.23 -2.89 -8.84
N SER A 7 -11.17 -3.99 -9.58
CA SER A 7 -10.31 -5.14 -9.24
C SER A 7 -8.84 -4.96 -9.64
N LEU A 8 -8.56 -4.20 -10.71
CA LEU A 8 -7.20 -3.98 -11.20
C LEU A 8 -6.28 -3.31 -10.15
N PRO A 9 -6.65 -2.18 -9.52
CA PRO A 9 -5.88 -1.58 -8.44
C PRO A 9 -5.53 -2.57 -7.32
N PHE A 10 -6.47 -3.44 -6.94
CA PHE A 10 -6.23 -4.43 -5.87
C PHE A 10 -5.21 -5.48 -6.29
N GLU A 11 -5.28 -5.94 -7.54
CA GLU A 11 -4.30 -6.86 -8.11
C GLU A 11 -2.91 -6.23 -8.19
N LEU A 12 -2.83 -4.97 -8.64
CA LEU A 12 -1.55 -4.26 -8.73
C LEU A 12 -0.95 -4.02 -7.35
N PHE A 13 -1.73 -3.58 -6.37
CA PHE A 13 -1.24 -3.34 -5.00
C PHE A 13 -0.75 -4.64 -4.33
N ARG A 14 -1.42 -5.78 -4.61
CA ARG A 14 -0.91 -7.11 -4.21
C ARG A 14 0.42 -7.45 -4.86
N LYS A 15 0.57 -7.22 -6.17
CA LYS A 15 1.84 -7.44 -6.88
C LYS A 15 2.97 -6.54 -6.38
N MET A 16 2.65 -5.38 -5.81
CA MET A 16 3.62 -4.49 -5.15
C MET A 16 4.07 -4.98 -3.76
N GLY A 17 3.47 -6.06 -3.25
CA GLY A 17 3.84 -6.69 -1.97
C GLY A 17 2.93 -6.34 -0.80
N HIS A 18 1.80 -5.66 -1.05
CA HIS A 18 0.86 -5.27 -0.01
C HIS A 18 -0.37 -6.17 0.04
N TYR A 19 -1.10 -6.16 1.15
CA TYR A 19 -2.45 -6.70 1.15
C TYR A 19 -3.39 -5.73 0.42
N ALA A 20 -4.21 -6.27 -0.50
CA ALA A 20 -5.41 -5.63 -1.01
C ALA A 20 -6.52 -6.67 -1.22
N PRO A 21 -7.80 -6.26 -1.09
CA PRO A 21 -8.95 -7.15 -1.17
C PRO A 21 -8.92 -8.08 -2.37
N ARG A 22 -9.10 -9.38 -2.12
CA ARG A 22 -9.29 -10.36 -3.20
C ARG A 22 -10.68 -10.19 -3.82
N THR A 23 -10.75 -10.36 -5.12
CA THR A 23 -12.00 -10.22 -5.89
C THR A 23 -12.24 -11.44 -6.78
N LYS A 24 -13.51 -11.73 -7.02
CA LYS A 24 -13.97 -12.70 -8.02
C LYS A 24 -15.17 -12.12 -8.76
N LEU A 25 -15.16 -12.23 -10.10
CA LEU A 25 -16.34 -11.95 -10.90
C LEU A 25 -17.29 -13.15 -10.84
N CYS A 26 -18.57 -12.90 -10.63
CA CYS A 26 -19.61 -13.92 -10.50
C CYS A 26 -20.88 -13.49 -11.23
N GLU A 27 -21.57 -14.43 -11.87
CA GLU A 27 -22.94 -14.24 -12.32
C GLU A 27 -23.91 -14.44 -11.14
N VAL A 28 -24.84 -13.51 -10.94
CA VAL A 28 -25.84 -13.57 -9.87
C VAL A 28 -27.17 -14.00 -10.45
N ILE A 29 -27.80 -14.98 -9.80
CA ILE A 29 -29.16 -15.43 -10.08
C ILE A 29 -29.93 -15.30 -8.76
N LEU A 30 -31.00 -14.50 -8.78
CA LEU A 30 -31.85 -14.24 -7.63
C LEU A 30 -33.29 -14.61 -7.97
N ASN A 31 -33.89 -15.52 -7.22
CA ASN A 31 -35.25 -16.04 -7.47
C ASN A 31 -35.44 -16.51 -8.92
N ASP A 32 -34.53 -17.37 -9.39
CA ASP A 32 -34.48 -17.89 -10.76
C ASP A 32 -34.33 -16.83 -11.88
N SER A 33 -34.09 -15.57 -11.52
CA SER A 33 -33.83 -14.48 -12.47
C SER A 33 -32.35 -14.13 -12.52
N TYR A 34 -31.78 -14.11 -13.72
CA TYR A 34 -30.43 -13.60 -13.94
C TYR A 34 -30.36 -12.09 -13.64
N ASP A 35 -29.42 -11.69 -12.80
CA ASP A 35 -29.27 -10.32 -12.34
C ASP A 35 -27.92 -9.68 -12.73
N GLY A 36 -27.11 -10.36 -13.54
CA GLY A 36 -25.88 -9.80 -14.11
C GLY A 36 -24.60 -10.34 -13.50
N ILE A 37 -23.52 -9.64 -13.84
CA ILE A 37 -22.15 -9.90 -13.36
C ILE A 37 -21.86 -8.94 -12.22
N TYR A 38 -21.37 -9.49 -11.12
CA TYR A 38 -20.95 -8.76 -9.93
C TYR A 38 -19.49 -9.04 -9.59
N VAL A 39 -18.86 -8.11 -8.87
CA VAL A 39 -17.55 -8.32 -8.25
C VAL A 39 -17.78 -8.70 -6.79
N MET A 40 -17.57 -9.98 -6.45
CA MET A 40 -17.51 -10.43 -5.07
C MET A 40 -16.16 -10.03 -4.48
N THR A 41 -16.19 -9.12 -3.51
CA THR A 41 -14.99 -8.48 -2.95
C THR A 41 -14.82 -8.83 -1.47
N GLU A 42 -13.59 -9.19 -1.09
CA GLU A 42 -13.21 -9.37 0.30
C GLU A 42 -13.34 -8.08 1.12
N LYS A 43 -13.97 -8.14 2.29
CA LYS A 43 -14.01 -6.98 3.20
C LYS A 43 -12.65 -6.75 3.85
N ILE A 44 -12.18 -5.49 3.82
CA ILE A 44 -10.99 -5.06 4.60
C ILE A 44 -11.29 -5.27 6.09
N LYS A 45 -10.51 -6.15 6.71
CA LYS A 45 -10.55 -6.45 8.15
C LYS A 45 -9.16 -6.87 8.61
N ARG A 46 -8.93 -6.78 9.92
CA ARG A 46 -7.77 -7.42 10.56
C ARG A 46 -7.90 -8.94 10.47
N ASP A 47 -6.92 -9.59 9.86
CA ASP A 47 -6.75 -11.06 9.82
C ASP A 47 -5.33 -11.38 9.34
N LYS A 48 -4.82 -12.57 9.67
CA LYS A 48 -3.49 -13.03 9.22
C LYS A 48 -3.35 -13.11 7.70
N ASN A 49 -4.46 -13.28 6.96
CA ASN A 49 -4.50 -13.31 5.50
C ASN A 49 -5.06 -12.00 4.89
N ARG A 50 -5.30 -10.97 5.72
CA ARG A 50 -5.79 -9.65 5.29
C ARG A 50 -4.84 -8.56 5.75
N VAL A 51 -5.35 -7.55 6.46
CA VAL A 51 -4.51 -6.57 7.16
C VAL A 51 -3.87 -7.29 8.35
N ASN A 52 -2.66 -7.79 8.14
CA ASN A 52 -1.91 -8.58 9.11
C ASN A 52 -1.24 -7.68 10.17
N ILE A 53 -2.05 -7.22 11.12
CA ILE A 53 -1.61 -6.47 12.29
C ILE A 53 -2.01 -7.23 13.57
N SER A 54 -1.34 -6.91 14.68
CA SER A 54 -1.68 -7.46 15.99
C SER A 54 -3.16 -7.25 16.31
N SER A 55 -3.80 -8.25 16.91
CA SER A 55 -5.08 -8.04 17.56
C SER A 55 -4.93 -7.06 18.70
N ILE A 56 -5.99 -6.31 18.96
CA ILE A 56 -6.12 -5.46 20.13
C ILE A 56 -7.53 -5.64 20.70
N ASP A 57 -7.64 -5.68 22.02
CA ASP A 57 -8.89 -5.83 22.77
C ASP A 57 -8.98 -4.79 23.92
N ASP A 58 -10.04 -4.87 24.71
CA ASP A 58 -10.35 -3.91 25.78
C ASP A 58 -9.37 -3.93 26.96
N ASN A 59 -8.48 -4.93 27.05
CA ASN A 59 -7.44 -5.01 28.09
C ASN A 59 -6.10 -4.41 27.63
N ASP A 60 -5.93 -4.16 26.33
CA ASP A 60 -4.71 -3.61 25.73
C ASP A 60 -4.61 -2.08 25.85
N ASN A 61 -4.46 -1.58 27.09
CA ASN A 61 -4.47 -0.14 27.41
C ASN A 61 -3.12 0.44 27.86
N GLY A 62 -2.02 -0.30 27.70
CA GLY A 62 -0.70 0.17 28.14
C GLY A 62 0.47 -0.58 27.50
N GLY A 63 1.69 -0.14 27.83
CA GLY A 63 2.91 -0.79 27.36
C GLY A 63 3.03 -0.82 25.84
N ASP A 64 3.50 -1.94 25.28
CA ASP A 64 3.58 -2.14 23.83
C ASP A 64 2.22 -2.45 23.20
N SER A 65 1.28 -3.03 23.94
CA SER A 65 0.04 -3.56 23.35
C SER A 65 -0.90 -2.49 22.82
N ILE A 66 -0.93 -1.33 23.48
CA ILE A 66 -1.66 -0.14 23.01
C ILE A 66 -1.01 0.51 21.77
N THR A 67 0.23 0.16 21.42
CA THR A 67 0.98 0.95 20.42
C THR A 67 0.64 0.65 18.97
N GLY A 68 -0.26 -0.29 18.71
CA GLY A 68 -0.69 -0.68 17.38
C GLY A 68 -1.72 -1.81 17.40
N GLY A 69 -2.15 -2.23 16.21
CA GLY A 69 -3.34 -3.06 16.03
C GLY A 69 -4.55 -2.25 15.54
N TYR A 70 -4.33 -1.04 15.04
CA TYR A 70 -5.39 -0.13 14.57
C TYR A 70 -5.50 -0.14 13.04
N ILE A 71 -6.73 -0.09 12.54
CA ILE A 71 -7.10 0.31 11.17
C ILE A 71 -8.03 1.52 11.31
N PHE A 72 -7.73 2.57 10.57
CA PHE A 72 -8.53 3.79 10.52
C PHE A 72 -8.42 4.39 9.13
N GLY A 73 -9.22 5.42 8.84
CA GLY A 73 -9.25 5.97 7.50
C GLY A 73 -9.81 7.37 7.41
N ILE A 74 -9.81 7.91 6.19
CA ILE A 74 -10.66 9.05 5.83
C ILE A 74 -11.80 8.49 5.01
N ASP A 75 -13.02 8.78 5.44
CA ASP A 75 -14.26 8.42 4.76
C ASP A 75 -15.37 9.38 5.22
N TYR A 76 -16.59 9.19 4.74
CA TYR A 76 -17.76 9.74 5.41
C TYR A 76 -17.78 9.30 6.88
N PHE A 77 -18.16 10.22 7.75
CA PHE A 77 -18.01 10.05 9.19
C PHE A 77 -19.20 10.63 9.95
N GLU A 78 -19.41 10.09 11.14
CA GLU A 78 -20.20 10.68 12.21
C GLU A 78 -19.25 11.13 13.34
N LEU A 79 -19.70 12.03 14.22
CA LEU A 79 -18.86 12.43 15.36
C LEU A 79 -18.64 11.28 16.36
N SER A 80 -19.52 10.27 16.37
CA SER A 80 -19.42 9.11 17.27
C SER A 80 -18.42 8.06 16.80
N ASP A 81 -18.17 7.97 15.50
CA ASP A 81 -17.33 6.92 14.88
C ASP A 81 -15.97 7.42 14.39
N SER A 82 -15.68 8.70 14.63
CA SER A 82 -14.45 9.35 14.19
C SER A 82 -13.82 10.22 15.29
N TRP A 83 -12.60 10.68 15.03
CA TRP A 83 -12.02 11.80 15.77
C TRP A 83 -11.56 12.90 14.82
N GLU A 84 -11.69 14.14 15.28
CA GLU A 84 -11.12 15.29 14.60
C GLU A 84 -9.59 15.33 14.83
N GLY A 85 -8.84 15.44 13.73
CA GLY A 85 -7.40 15.64 13.70
C GLY A 85 -6.98 16.95 14.34
N SER A 86 -5.73 17.04 14.79
CA SER A 86 -5.23 18.25 15.47
C SER A 86 -4.80 19.37 14.51
N TYR A 87 -4.72 19.10 13.22
CA TYR A 87 -4.16 20.00 12.23
C TYR A 87 -5.05 20.10 11.00
N SER A 88 -5.23 21.32 10.50
CA SER A 88 -5.70 21.53 9.13
C SER A 88 -4.60 21.14 8.13
N PRO A 89 -4.96 20.72 6.90
CA PRO A 89 -3.99 20.48 5.84
C PRO A 89 -3.15 21.73 5.54
N PRO A 90 -1.84 21.61 5.26
CA PRO A 90 -0.99 22.76 4.95
C PRO A 90 -1.54 23.60 3.79
N GLY A 91 -1.69 24.91 4.02
CA GLY A 91 -2.26 25.84 3.03
C GLY A 91 -3.79 25.99 3.07
N TYR A 92 -4.49 25.22 3.91
CA TYR A 92 -5.96 25.18 3.98
C TYR A 92 -6.48 25.36 5.41
N SER A 93 -6.11 26.49 6.03
CA SER A 93 -6.48 26.81 7.42
C SER A 93 -7.99 26.78 7.67
N GLY A 94 -8.39 26.23 8.82
CA GLY A 94 -9.80 26.16 9.24
C GLY A 94 -10.57 24.97 8.68
N LYS A 95 -9.93 24.11 7.89
CA LYS A 95 -10.51 22.82 7.48
C LYS A 95 -10.27 21.77 8.56
N SER A 96 -11.28 20.94 8.81
CA SER A 96 -11.26 19.89 9.84
C SER A 96 -11.17 18.51 9.19
N VAL A 97 -10.14 17.76 9.54
CA VAL A 97 -9.92 16.39 9.03
C VAL A 97 -10.48 15.42 10.06
N HIS A 98 -11.34 14.49 9.65
CA HIS A 98 -11.87 13.45 10.51
C HIS A 98 -11.33 12.09 10.11
N PHE A 99 -10.92 11.32 11.11
CA PHE A 99 -10.44 9.96 10.93
C PHE A 99 -11.44 8.97 11.52
N VAL A 100 -11.91 8.02 10.71
CA VAL A 100 -12.91 7.03 11.08
C VAL A 100 -12.24 5.81 11.72
N TYR A 101 -12.81 5.29 12.80
CA TYR A 101 -12.36 4.04 13.43
C TYR A 101 -12.87 2.83 12.63
N ASN A 102 -11.96 2.01 12.07
CA ASN A 102 -12.36 0.79 11.35
C ASN A 102 -12.07 -0.49 12.14
N TYR A 103 -10.94 -0.55 12.85
CA TYR A 103 -10.60 -1.64 13.75
C TYR A 103 -9.64 -1.15 14.85
N PRO A 104 -9.92 -1.43 16.14
CA PRO A 104 -11.22 -1.83 16.68
C PRO A 104 -12.33 -0.87 16.27
N GLY A 105 -13.57 -1.35 16.25
CA GLY A 105 -14.74 -0.52 15.93
C GLY A 105 -14.90 0.63 16.93
N TYR A 106 -15.66 1.68 16.55
CA TYR A 106 -15.85 2.86 17.42
C TYR A 106 -16.48 2.54 18.78
N ASP A 107 -17.25 1.46 18.83
CA ASP A 107 -17.95 0.86 19.97
C ASP A 107 -17.09 -0.15 20.76
N GLU A 108 -15.98 -0.62 20.17
CA GLU A 108 -15.03 -1.54 20.80
C GLU A 108 -13.77 -0.83 21.33
N ILE A 109 -13.36 0.27 20.69
CA ILE A 109 -12.11 0.97 21.01
C ILE A 109 -12.21 1.74 22.32
N THR A 110 -11.28 1.49 23.24
CA THR A 110 -11.27 2.10 24.58
C THR A 110 -10.85 3.58 24.54
N SER A 111 -11.13 4.33 25.61
CA SER A 111 -10.70 5.74 25.71
C SER A 111 -9.18 5.89 25.63
N GLN A 112 -8.42 5.01 26.28
CA GLN A 112 -6.96 5.03 26.26
C GLN A 112 -6.43 4.79 24.84
N GLN A 113 -7.02 3.83 24.12
CA GLN A 113 -6.67 3.52 22.73
C GLN A 113 -7.01 4.69 21.79
N LYS A 114 -8.18 5.32 21.96
CA LYS A 114 -8.57 6.54 21.22
C LYS A 114 -7.54 7.66 21.42
N THR A 115 -7.15 7.92 22.68
CA THR A 115 -6.13 8.91 23.01
C THR A 115 -4.78 8.57 22.39
N TYR A 116 -4.32 7.32 22.51
CA TYR A 116 -3.05 6.90 21.93
C TYR A 116 -3.01 7.13 20.41
N LEU A 117 -4.04 6.68 19.69
CA LEU A 117 -4.08 6.79 18.23
C LEU A 117 -4.11 8.25 17.79
N LYS A 118 -4.92 9.08 18.45
CA LYS A 118 -4.98 10.53 18.20
C LYS A 118 -3.61 11.18 18.44
N ASP A 119 -2.99 10.95 19.60
CA ASP A 119 -1.70 11.55 19.94
C ASP A 119 -0.57 11.13 19.00
N TYR A 120 -0.61 9.87 18.52
CA TYR A 120 0.33 9.38 17.53
C TYR A 120 0.17 10.14 16.20
N VAL A 121 -1.05 10.26 15.69
CA VAL A 121 -1.35 10.99 14.44
C VAL A 121 -0.98 12.47 14.59
N SER A 122 -1.38 13.11 15.69
CA SER A 122 -1.02 14.51 15.96
C SER A 122 0.50 14.72 16.05
N SER A 123 1.24 13.77 16.63
CA SER A 123 2.72 13.85 16.70
C SER A 123 3.36 13.70 15.32
N PHE A 124 2.84 12.79 14.49
CA PHE A 124 3.26 12.63 13.11
C PHE A 124 2.98 13.91 12.29
N GLU A 125 1.76 14.45 12.35
CA GLU A 125 1.37 15.66 11.64
C GLU A 125 2.17 16.87 12.07
N ARG A 126 2.43 17.05 13.37
CA ARG A 126 3.29 18.12 13.89
C ARG A 126 4.67 18.10 13.24
N VAL A 127 5.26 16.91 13.07
CA VAL A 127 6.58 16.76 12.44
C VAL A 127 6.48 16.95 10.92
N LEU A 128 5.47 16.35 10.28
CA LEU A 128 5.29 16.44 8.83
C LEU A 128 5.01 17.87 8.37
N TYR A 129 4.19 18.61 9.10
CA TYR A 129 3.83 20.00 8.77
C TYR A 129 4.85 21.02 9.28
N GLY A 130 5.79 20.60 10.14
CA GLY A 130 6.90 21.42 10.62
C GLY A 130 7.98 21.67 9.57
N SER A 131 8.87 22.63 9.84
CA SER A 131 9.96 23.02 8.93
C SER A 131 11.05 21.96 8.76
N SER A 132 11.28 21.11 9.77
CA SER A 132 12.31 20.05 9.75
C SER A 132 11.77 18.67 9.34
N PHE A 133 10.62 18.61 8.68
CA PHE A 133 9.95 17.36 8.30
C PHE A 133 10.84 16.39 7.49
N THR A 134 11.76 16.89 6.69
CA THR A 134 12.69 16.07 5.87
C THR A 134 13.89 15.50 6.64
N ASN A 135 14.06 15.86 7.93
CA ASN A 135 15.21 15.38 8.71
C ASN A 135 15.26 13.84 8.71
N ALA A 136 16.44 13.28 8.44
CA ALA A 136 16.61 11.83 8.29
C ALA A 136 16.32 11.03 9.57
N THR A 137 16.50 11.64 10.74
CA THR A 137 16.36 10.99 12.05
C THR A 137 15.07 11.40 12.76
N THR A 138 14.77 12.70 12.77
CA THR A 138 13.64 13.25 13.54
C THR A 138 12.43 13.63 12.68
N GLY A 139 12.55 13.49 11.36
CA GLY A 139 11.49 13.81 10.41
C GLY A 139 10.38 12.77 10.36
N TYR A 140 9.43 12.98 9.45
CA TYR A 140 8.19 12.20 9.37
C TYR A 140 8.42 10.71 9.06
N ARG A 141 9.58 10.37 8.49
CA ARG A 141 9.99 8.99 8.19
C ARG A 141 10.17 8.10 9.42
N SER A 142 10.24 8.70 10.61
CA SER A 142 10.22 7.94 11.88
C SER A 142 8.81 7.48 12.29
N TYR A 143 7.77 7.98 11.62
CA TYR A 143 6.37 7.65 11.89
C TYR A 143 5.75 6.76 10.81
N VAL A 144 6.17 6.89 9.55
CA VAL A 144 5.51 6.19 8.44
C VAL A 144 6.42 5.17 7.76
N ASN A 145 5.81 4.11 7.24
CA ASN A 145 6.43 3.28 6.22
C ASN A 145 6.32 4.01 4.88
N VAL A 146 7.39 4.71 4.49
CA VAL A 146 7.44 5.53 3.27
C VAL A 146 7.07 4.73 2.01
N ASN A 147 7.49 3.46 1.91
CA ASN A 147 7.19 2.64 0.74
C ASN A 147 5.69 2.34 0.59
N SER A 148 4.95 2.15 1.69
CA SER A 148 3.49 1.99 1.62
C SER A 148 2.80 3.25 1.08
N PHE A 149 3.27 4.44 1.48
CA PHE A 149 2.74 5.72 0.99
C PHE A 149 3.10 5.94 -0.49
N ILE A 150 4.32 5.58 -0.90
CA ILE A 150 4.73 5.62 -2.32
C ILE A 150 3.90 4.67 -3.17
N ASP A 151 3.75 3.41 -2.76
CA ASP A 151 3.02 2.42 -3.55
C ASP A 151 1.50 2.76 -3.59
N TYR A 152 0.94 3.28 -2.50
CA TYR A 152 -0.43 3.83 -2.47
C TYR A 152 -0.57 5.01 -3.45
N PHE A 153 0.38 5.95 -3.41
CA PHE A 153 0.43 7.09 -4.34
C PHE A 153 0.45 6.63 -5.79
N ILE A 154 1.31 5.67 -6.13
CA ILE A 154 1.44 5.17 -7.51
C ILE A 154 0.10 4.60 -8.01
N ILE A 155 -0.60 3.79 -7.22
CA ILE A 155 -1.88 3.19 -7.63
C ILE A 155 -3.00 4.24 -7.74
N SER A 156 -3.10 5.15 -6.78
CA SER A 156 -4.08 6.23 -6.79
C SER A 156 -3.86 7.18 -7.98
N GLU A 157 -2.61 7.52 -8.30
CA GLU A 157 -2.29 8.36 -9.46
C GLU A 157 -2.39 7.64 -10.79
N LEU A 158 -1.99 6.37 -10.89
CA LEU A 158 -2.15 5.58 -12.11
C LEU A 158 -3.61 5.49 -12.55
N SER A 159 -4.49 5.26 -11.59
CA SER A 159 -5.93 5.20 -11.82
C SER A 159 -6.57 6.60 -11.92
N ARG A 160 -5.84 7.65 -11.54
CA ARG A 160 -6.34 9.02 -11.33
C ARG A 160 -7.66 9.00 -10.53
N ASN A 161 -7.65 8.26 -9.41
CA ASN A 161 -8.82 8.07 -8.56
C ASN A 161 -9.21 9.41 -7.91
N VAL A 162 -10.43 9.89 -8.23
CA VAL A 162 -10.96 11.17 -7.73
C VAL A 162 -11.08 11.19 -6.20
N ASP A 163 -11.34 10.02 -5.63
CA ASP A 163 -11.63 9.87 -4.22
C ASP A 163 -10.42 9.38 -3.41
N GLY A 164 -9.37 8.88 -4.08
CA GLY A 164 -8.24 8.15 -3.49
C GLY A 164 -7.38 8.90 -2.48
N TYR A 165 -7.65 10.18 -2.21
CA TYR A 165 -7.02 10.96 -1.15
C TYR A 165 -8.01 11.58 -0.15
N LYS A 166 -9.33 11.57 -0.43
CA LYS A 166 -10.37 12.24 0.38
C LYS A 166 -11.41 11.31 1.01
N LYS A 167 -11.62 10.10 0.50
CA LYS A 167 -12.47 9.07 1.12
C LYS A 167 -12.06 7.67 0.64
N SER A 168 -12.57 6.61 1.26
CA SER A 168 -12.11 5.23 1.00
C SER A 168 -10.60 5.06 1.22
N CYS A 169 -10.00 5.92 2.05
CA CYS A 169 -8.57 5.93 2.36
C CYS A 169 -8.34 5.13 3.64
N PHE A 170 -7.60 4.02 3.57
CA PHE A 170 -7.27 3.22 4.74
C PHE A 170 -5.82 3.43 5.18
N TYR A 171 -5.61 3.39 6.49
CA TYR A 171 -4.32 3.37 7.15
C TYR A 171 -4.32 2.33 8.27
N TYR A 172 -3.15 1.75 8.55
CA TYR A 172 -3.01 0.87 9.70
C TYR A 172 -1.72 1.12 10.47
N LYS A 173 -1.79 0.90 11.78
CA LYS A 173 -0.69 1.14 12.72
C LYS A 173 -0.22 -0.17 13.35
N THR A 174 1.05 -0.53 13.15
CA THR A 174 1.65 -1.71 13.81
C THR A 174 2.19 -1.38 15.20
N ARG A 175 2.27 -2.36 16.11
CA ARG A 175 2.86 -2.19 17.45
C ARG A 175 4.34 -1.81 17.34
N LYS A 176 4.90 -1.12 18.33
CA LYS A 176 6.33 -0.74 18.36
C LYS A 176 7.25 -1.96 18.26
N SER A 177 6.92 -3.05 18.95
CA SER A 177 7.58 -4.35 18.83
C SER A 177 7.44 -5.03 17.44
N LYS A 178 6.63 -4.48 16.53
CA LYS A 178 6.41 -4.99 15.16
C LYS A 178 6.61 -3.88 14.12
N GLY A 179 7.65 -3.08 14.34
CA GLY A 179 8.07 -1.99 13.46
C GLY A 179 7.48 -0.62 13.82
N GLY A 180 6.29 -0.56 14.41
CA GLY A 180 5.75 0.66 15.00
C GLY A 180 5.35 1.77 14.02
N LEU A 181 5.37 1.52 12.71
CA LEU A 181 5.12 2.53 11.69
C LEU A 181 3.66 2.53 11.22
N LEU A 182 3.16 3.71 10.88
CA LEU A 182 1.92 3.92 10.15
C LEU A 182 2.10 3.56 8.68
N GLN A 183 1.11 2.88 8.13
CA GLN A 183 1.14 2.36 6.77
C GLN A 183 -0.07 2.88 6.00
N ALA A 184 0.11 3.18 4.72
CA ALA A 184 -0.97 3.56 3.81
C ALA A 184 -1.54 2.33 3.09
N GLY A 185 -2.85 2.29 2.96
CA GLY A 185 -3.61 1.19 2.41
C GLY A 185 -4.24 0.30 3.49
N PRO A 186 -4.95 -0.77 3.08
CA PRO A 186 -5.13 -1.23 1.71
C PRO A 186 -5.84 -0.23 0.79
N VAL A 187 -5.52 -0.24 -0.50
CA VAL A 187 -6.27 0.52 -1.49
C VAL A 187 -7.72 0.00 -1.60
N TRP A 188 -8.68 0.90 -1.80
CA TRP A 188 -10.11 0.60 -1.87
C TRP A 188 -10.81 1.55 -2.87
N ASP A 189 -11.92 1.09 -3.42
CA ASP A 189 -12.91 1.89 -4.18
C ASP A 189 -12.38 2.69 -5.38
N PHE A 190 -12.38 2.06 -6.56
CA PHE A 190 -11.88 2.64 -7.82
C PHE A 190 -12.93 2.63 -8.94
N ASP A 191 -14.19 2.79 -8.58
CA ASP A 191 -15.29 2.97 -9.53
C ASP A 191 -15.29 4.38 -10.17
N TRP A 192 -14.87 5.40 -9.41
CA TRP A 192 -14.58 6.78 -9.85
C TRP A 192 -13.12 6.99 -10.27
N ALA A 193 -12.62 6.06 -11.08
CA ALA A 193 -11.26 6.07 -11.59
C ALA A 193 -11.19 5.51 -13.03
N TRP A 194 -10.01 5.59 -13.65
CA TRP A 194 -9.70 5.02 -14.96
C TRP A 194 -10.48 5.62 -16.14
N LYS A 195 -10.86 6.90 -16.03
CA LYS A 195 -11.62 7.63 -17.05
C LYS A 195 -11.43 9.13 -16.94
N ASP A 196 -11.83 9.84 -17.98
CA ASP A 196 -12.01 11.29 -17.93
C ASP A 196 -13.37 11.59 -17.30
N ILE A 197 -13.40 12.50 -16.33
CA ILE A 197 -14.58 12.75 -15.49
C ILE A 197 -14.89 14.25 -15.46
N TRP A 198 -16.18 14.59 -15.45
CA TRP A 198 -16.66 15.92 -15.08
C TRP A 198 -16.61 16.12 -13.56
N ASP A 199 -15.45 16.53 -13.08
CA ASP A 199 -15.20 16.90 -11.67
C ASP A 199 -14.56 18.30 -11.61
N CYS A 200 -13.80 18.59 -10.55
CA CYS A 200 -13.13 19.86 -10.36
C CYS A 200 -11.98 20.11 -11.34
N SER A 201 -11.38 21.31 -11.26
CA SER A 201 -10.38 21.83 -12.19
C SER A 201 -9.20 20.88 -12.45
N ILE A 202 -8.72 20.16 -11.44
CA ILE A 202 -7.57 19.26 -11.57
C ILE A 202 -7.85 17.99 -12.40
N PHE A 203 -9.13 17.66 -12.65
CA PHE A 203 -9.56 16.49 -13.44
C PHE A 203 -10.08 16.85 -14.84
N GLN A 204 -10.06 18.13 -15.22
CA GLN A 204 -10.65 18.57 -16.50
C GLN A 204 -9.86 18.09 -17.72
N ASN A 205 -8.55 17.84 -17.54
CA ASN A 205 -7.65 17.43 -18.61
C ASN A 205 -7.99 16.01 -19.09
N THR A 206 -8.14 15.89 -20.41
CA THR A 206 -8.48 14.64 -21.10
C THR A 206 -7.29 14.00 -21.80
N ASP A 207 -6.10 14.59 -21.77
CA ASP A 207 -4.87 14.06 -22.36
C ASP A 207 -4.12 13.09 -21.43
N GLY A 208 -4.73 12.73 -20.29
CA GLY A 208 -4.12 11.91 -19.24
C GLY A 208 -3.28 12.70 -18.23
N SER A 209 -3.11 14.01 -18.41
CA SER A 209 -2.38 14.86 -17.46
C SER A 209 -3.17 15.22 -16.19
N GLY A 210 -2.46 15.73 -15.19
CA GLY A 210 -3.01 16.19 -13.91
C GLY A 210 -2.74 15.23 -12.76
N TRP A 211 -2.59 15.77 -11.56
CA TRP A 211 -2.32 15.00 -10.34
C TRP A 211 -3.57 14.94 -9.46
N ALA A 212 -3.99 13.74 -9.05
CA ALA A 212 -5.15 13.55 -8.19
C ALA A 212 -4.87 13.95 -6.73
N TYR A 213 -3.62 13.83 -6.26
CA TYR A 213 -3.22 14.19 -4.89
C TYR A 213 -3.42 15.67 -4.55
N LYS A 214 -3.62 16.51 -5.58
CA LYS A 214 -3.94 17.94 -5.47
C LYS A 214 -5.40 18.23 -5.14
N ILE A 215 -6.19 17.21 -4.80
CA ILE A 215 -7.63 17.32 -4.53
C ILE A 215 -8.02 18.44 -3.56
N LEU A 216 -7.14 18.86 -2.63
CA LEU A 216 -7.38 20.01 -1.75
C LEU A 216 -7.64 21.32 -2.52
N GLU A 217 -7.09 21.49 -3.73
CA GLU A 217 -7.34 22.63 -4.62
C GLU A 217 -8.82 22.71 -5.06
N CYS A 218 -9.61 21.66 -4.83
CA CYS A 218 -11.01 21.52 -5.21
C CYS A 218 -12.01 21.65 -4.06
N ASP A 219 -11.55 22.05 -2.86
CA ASP A 219 -12.33 22.09 -1.63
C ASP A 219 -13.20 20.83 -1.36
N PRO A 220 -12.57 19.65 -1.25
CA PRO A 220 -13.27 18.39 -1.16
C PRO A 220 -13.93 18.17 0.21
N TRP A 221 -15.01 17.39 0.19
CA TRP A 221 -15.59 16.78 1.39
C TRP A 221 -15.67 15.25 1.22
N PRO A 222 -15.23 14.45 2.20
CA PRO A 222 -14.53 14.82 3.44
C PRO A 222 -13.19 15.53 3.17
N THR A 223 -12.70 16.30 4.16
CA THR A 223 -11.42 16.99 4.02
C THR A 223 -10.27 15.99 4.13
N PRO A 224 -9.40 15.89 3.11
CA PRO A 224 -8.23 15.01 3.11
C PRO A 224 -7.13 15.57 4.02
N THR A 225 -6.21 14.71 4.45
CA THR A 225 -5.18 15.09 5.43
C THR A 225 -4.18 16.13 4.92
N GLY A 226 -3.82 16.09 3.63
CA GLY A 226 -2.69 16.86 3.09
C GLY A 226 -1.32 16.21 3.32
N TRP A 227 -1.28 14.96 3.80
CA TRP A 227 -0.02 14.23 4.03
C TRP A 227 0.80 14.07 2.76
N ILE A 228 0.17 13.61 1.68
CA ILE A 228 0.84 13.38 0.39
C ILE A 228 1.34 14.67 -0.24
N PRO A 229 0.54 15.76 -0.39
CA PRO A 229 1.05 17.05 -0.82
C PRO A 229 2.31 17.47 -0.07
N ARG A 230 2.31 17.34 1.25
CA ARG A 230 3.47 17.69 2.07
C ARG A 230 4.67 16.77 1.85
N MET A 231 4.46 15.46 1.72
CA MET A 231 5.54 14.50 1.41
C MET A 231 6.15 14.75 0.03
N MET A 232 5.37 15.19 -0.96
CA MET A 232 5.85 15.52 -2.31
C MET A 232 6.79 16.74 -2.35
N GLU A 233 6.82 17.55 -1.29
CA GLU A 233 7.79 18.65 -1.14
C GLU A 233 9.17 18.14 -0.65
N ASP A 234 9.27 16.88 -0.23
CA ASP A 234 10.52 16.26 0.18
C ASP A 234 11.28 15.65 -1.02
N PRO A 235 12.47 16.14 -1.38
CA PRO A 235 13.21 15.64 -2.53
C PRO A 235 13.55 14.15 -2.44
N LEU A 236 13.78 13.62 -1.23
CA LEU A 236 14.08 12.20 -1.04
C LEU A 236 12.82 11.33 -1.19
N PHE A 237 11.64 11.83 -0.83
CA PHE A 237 10.38 11.13 -1.13
C PHE A 237 10.17 11.04 -2.64
N VAL A 238 10.35 12.15 -3.35
CA VAL A 238 10.21 12.21 -4.81
C VAL A 238 11.22 11.31 -5.52
N ASP A 239 12.48 11.30 -5.09
CA ASP A 239 13.51 10.39 -5.64
C ASP A 239 13.12 8.92 -5.44
N GLN A 240 12.69 8.54 -4.24
CA GLN A 240 12.23 7.18 -3.95
C GLN A 240 11.00 6.80 -4.77
N LEU A 241 10.02 7.71 -4.91
CA LEU A 241 8.84 7.53 -5.76
C LEU A 241 9.24 7.27 -7.22
N LYS A 242 10.12 8.10 -7.79
CA LYS A 242 10.59 7.94 -9.17
C LYS A 242 11.28 6.59 -9.39
N LYS A 243 12.19 6.20 -8.49
CA LYS A 243 12.87 4.90 -8.55
C LYS A 243 11.89 3.74 -8.45
N ARG A 244 10.93 3.82 -7.52
CA ARG A 244 9.91 2.79 -7.30
C ARG A 244 8.99 2.64 -8.50
N TYR A 245 8.50 3.77 -9.05
CA TYR A 245 7.72 3.81 -10.28
C TYR A 245 8.48 3.23 -11.48
N SER A 246 9.72 3.68 -11.73
CA SER A 246 10.58 3.14 -12.79
C SER A 246 10.80 1.63 -12.67
N SER A 247 10.94 1.11 -11.45
CA SER A 247 11.08 -0.34 -11.20
C SER A 247 9.82 -1.08 -11.64
N PHE A 248 8.64 -0.60 -11.23
CA PHE A 248 7.37 -1.23 -11.59
C PHE A 248 7.01 -1.09 -13.08
N ARG A 249 7.42 -0.02 -13.75
CA ARG A 249 7.22 0.16 -15.20
C ARG A 249 7.94 -0.89 -16.04
N LYS A 250 9.00 -1.53 -15.52
CA LYS A 250 9.68 -2.66 -16.18
C LYS A 250 8.87 -3.96 -16.14
N ASN A 251 7.88 -4.09 -15.24
CA ASN A 251 7.13 -5.32 -15.05
C ASN A 251 5.63 -5.09 -14.77
N ILE A 252 5.24 -4.92 -13.50
CA ILE A 252 3.86 -4.92 -13.00
C ILE A 252 3.02 -3.86 -13.69
N LEU A 253 3.61 -2.69 -13.96
CA LEU A 253 2.96 -1.55 -14.60
C LEU A 253 3.36 -1.39 -16.07
N SER A 254 3.99 -2.38 -16.72
CA SER A 254 4.24 -2.32 -18.17
C SER A 254 2.91 -2.28 -18.93
N ASN A 255 2.90 -1.66 -20.12
CA ASN A 255 1.71 -1.63 -20.97
C ASN A 255 1.23 -3.06 -21.27
N SER A 256 2.17 -3.96 -21.60
CA SER A 256 1.87 -5.38 -21.85
C SER A 256 1.26 -6.09 -20.64
N SER A 257 1.74 -5.83 -19.42
CA SER A 257 1.20 -6.42 -18.18
C SER A 257 -0.23 -5.98 -17.93
N LEU A 258 -0.51 -4.67 -18.09
CA LEU A 258 -1.83 -4.10 -17.89
C LEU A 258 -2.81 -4.57 -18.97
N ASP A 259 -2.43 -4.49 -20.25
CA ASP A 259 -3.26 -4.94 -21.37
C ASP A 259 -3.59 -6.44 -21.25
N SER A 260 -2.61 -7.27 -20.89
CA SER A 260 -2.83 -8.71 -20.69
C SER A 260 -3.81 -8.99 -19.55
N HIS A 261 -3.83 -8.16 -18.50
CA HIS A 261 -4.81 -8.29 -17.43
C HIS A 261 -6.22 -7.94 -17.91
N LEU A 262 -6.36 -6.85 -18.68
CA LEU A 262 -7.64 -6.45 -19.28
C LEU A 262 -8.17 -7.53 -20.24
N ASP A 263 -7.29 -8.10 -21.08
CA ASP A 263 -7.65 -9.17 -22.01
C ASP A 263 -8.06 -10.46 -21.27
N SER A 264 -7.38 -10.78 -20.17
CA SER A 264 -7.75 -11.92 -19.32
C SER A 264 -9.15 -11.77 -18.75
N VAL A 265 -9.50 -10.58 -18.23
CA VAL A 265 -10.86 -10.30 -17.73
C VAL A 265 -11.88 -10.35 -18.87
N SER A 266 -11.60 -9.70 -20.00
CA SER A 266 -12.49 -9.70 -21.17
C SER A 266 -12.78 -11.11 -21.68
N ASN A 267 -11.75 -11.95 -21.79
CA ASN A 267 -11.91 -13.35 -22.16
C ASN A 267 -12.70 -14.15 -21.11
N PHE A 268 -12.48 -13.90 -19.82
CA PHE A 268 -13.20 -14.59 -18.74
C PHE A 268 -14.71 -14.31 -18.78
N VAL A 269 -15.12 -13.09 -19.15
CA VAL A 269 -16.55 -12.70 -19.19
C VAL A 269 -17.16 -12.75 -20.60
N LYS A 270 -16.43 -13.25 -21.61
CA LYS A 270 -16.81 -13.18 -23.04
C LYS A 270 -18.27 -13.52 -23.32
N ASP A 271 -18.77 -14.61 -22.72
CA ASP A 271 -20.16 -15.04 -22.91
C ASP A 271 -21.11 -14.34 -21.92
N ALA A 272 -20.70 -14.20 -20.66
CA ALA A 272 -21.53 -13.65 -19.59
C ALA A 272 -21.85 -12.16 -19.79
N GLN A 273 -20.92 -11.38 -20.38
CA GLN A 273 -21.13 -9.95 -20.62
C GLN A 273 -22.32 -9.70 -21.55
N SER A 274 -22.56 -10.57 -22.53
CA SER A 274 -23.70 -10.44 -23.44
C SER A 274 -25.04 -10.56 -22.69
N ARG A 275 -25.12 -11.48 -21.72
CA ARG A 275 -26.26 -11.61 -20.82
C ARG A 275 -26.38 -10.42 -19.88
N HIS A 276 -25.25 -9.96 -19.34
CA HIS A 276 -25.19 -8.77 -18.48
C HIS A 276 -25.81 -7.56 -19.18
N PHE A 277 -25.35 -7.22 -20.38
CA PHE A 277 -25.84 -6.02 -21.07
C PHE A 277 -27.23 -6.20 -21.69
N LYS A 278 -27.70 -7.44 -21.88
CA LYS A 278 -29.12 -7.71 -22.16
C LYS A 278 -30.02 -7.44 -20.93
N ARG A 279 -29.53 -7.74 -19.72
CA ARG A 279 -30.24 -7.49 -18.46
C ARG A 279 -30.17 -6.00 -18.08
N TRP A 280 -28.99 -5.41 -18.24
CA TRP A 280 -28.68 -4.02 -17.92
C TRP A 280 -28.27 -3.28 -19.18
N ASP A 281 -29.23 -2.63 -19.82
CA ASP A 281 -29.00 -1.87 -21.05
C ASP A 281 -28.29 -0.53 -20.75
N ILE A 282 -26.97 -0.61 -20.53
CA ILE A 282 -26.11 0.51 -20.11
C ILE A 282 -24.98 0.84 -21.09
N LEU A 283 -24.83 0.06 -22.16
CA LEU A 283 -23.94 0.41 -23.27
C LEU A 283 -24.51 1.61 -24.03
N GLY A 284 -23.65 2.46 -24.59
CA GLY A 284 -24.06 3.71 -25.24
C GLY A 284 -24.54 4.82 -24.29
N GLN A 285 -24.41 4.65 -22.97
CA GLN A 285 -24.82 5.64 -21.97
C GLN A 285 -23.69 6.01 -21.00
N ASN A 286 -23.50 7.29 -20.69
CA ASN A 286 -22.50 7.71 -19.69
C ASN A 286 -23.04 7.52 -18.26
N TYR A 287 -22.30 6.76 -17.43
CA TYR A 287 -22.59 6.58 -16.01
C TYR A 287 -21.39 6.99 -15.14
N GLY A 288 -21.66 7.58 -13.97
CA GLY A 288 -20.62 8.02 -13.04
C GLY A 288 -19.74 9.12 -13.61
N SER A 289 -20.37 10.18 -14.14
CA SER A 289 -19.74 11.44 -14.56
C SER A 289 -18.65 11.32 -15.64
N GLU A 290 -18.70 10.27 -16.48
CA GLU A 290 -17.78 10.09 -17.60
C GLU A 290 -17.86 11.26 -18.61
N LYS A 291 -16.70 11.71 -19.07
CA LYS A 291 -16.53 12.76 -20.08
C LYS A 291 -16.18 12.13 -21.43
N GLY A 292 -16.85 12.58 -22.48
CA GLY A 292 -16.70 12.07 -23.84
C GLY A 292 -17.82 11.11 -24.23
N ASP A 293 -17.66 10.45 -25.38
CA ASP A 293 -18.65 9.51 -25.89
C ASP A 293 -18.57 8.18 -25.13
N PRO A 294 -19.71 7.55 -24.79
CA PRO A 294 -19.72 6.24 -24.17
C PRO A 294 -19.34 5.14 -25.18
N ALA A 295 -18.79 4.04 -24.67
CA ALA A 295 -18.68 2.81 -25.45
C ALA A 295 -20.08 2.23 -25.77
N TYR A 296 -20.32 1.90 -27.04
CA TYR A 296 -21.57 1.30 -27.52
C TYR A 296 -21.50 -0.24 -27.52
N THR A 297 -20.31 -0.81 -27.47
CA THR A 297 -20.09 -2.25 -27.30
C THR A 297 -19.16 -2.55 -26.12
N TYR A 298 -19.14 -3.81 -25.66
CA TYR A 298 -18.21 -4.22 -24.61
C TYR A 298 -16.75 -4.18 -25.09
N GLU A 299 -16.51 -4.56 -26.35
CA GLU A 299 -15.21 -4.52 -26.99
C GLU A 299 -14.66 -3.08 -27.09
N GLU A 300 -15.52 -2.11 -27.41
CA GLU A 300 -15.18 -0.69 -27.38
C GLU A 300 -14.82 -0.22 -25.96
N GLU A 301 -15.57 -0.63 -24.92
CA GLU A 301 -15.29 -0.27 -23.53
C GLU A 301 -13.89 -0.76 -23.09
N ILE A 302 -13.49 -1.97 -23.50
CA ILE A 302 -12.15 -2.49 -23.22
C ILE A 302 -11.08 -1.71 -23.99
N THR A 303 -11.33 -1.38 -25.26
CA THR A 303 -10.40 -0.60 -26.10
C THR A 303 -10.20 0.81 -25.52
N MET A 304 -11.29 1.50 -25.19
CA MET A 304 -11.25 2.84 -24.58
C MET A 304 -10.50 2.84 -23.24
N LEU A 305 -10.68 1.79 -22.43
CA LEU A 305 -9.95 1.67 -21.16
C LEU A 305 -8.45 1.47 -21.37
N LYS A 306 -8.04 0.64 -22.34
CA LYS A 306 -6.63 0.47 -22.72
C LYS A 306 -6.02 1.78 -23.22
N ASP A 307 -6.72 2.49 -24.09
CA ASP A 307 -6.28 3.78 -24.61
C ASP A 307 -6.14 4.82 -23.50
N TRP A 308 -7.10 4.87 -22.55
CA TRP A 308 -7.02 5.76 -21.41
C TRP A 308 -5.80 5.45 -20.53
N ILE A 309 -5.56 4.18 -20.20
CA ILE A 309 -4.40 3.74 -19.42
C ILE A 309 -3.09 4.10 -20.13
N SER A 310 -3.01 3.87 -21.45
CA SER A 310 -1.83 4.16 -22.26
C SER A 310 -1.48 5.66 -22.28
N ARG A 311 -2.49 6.52 -22.44
CA ARG A 311 -2.31 7.99 -22.36
C ARG A 311 -1.85 8.41 -20.96
N ARG A 312 -2.48 7.86 -19.91
CA ARG A 312 -2.11 8.17 -18.51
C ARG A 312 -0.68 7.76 -18.19
N LEU A 313 -0.25 6.57 -18.62
CA LEU A 313 1.12 6.09 -18.46
C LEU A 313 2.13 6.97 -19.20
N THR A 314 1.82 7.38 -20.43
CA THR A 314 2.67 8.31 -21.20
C THR A 314 2.93 9.59 -20.41
N TRP A 315 1.88 10.15 -19.80
CA TRP A 315 2.05 11.34 -18.97
C TRP A 315 2.84 11.04 -17.69
N LEU A 316 2.50 9.99 -16.94
CA LEU A 316 3.23 9.63 -15.71
C LEU A 316 4.70 9.34 -15.98
N ASP A 317 5.02 8.73 -17.11
CA ASP A 317 6.40 8.48 -17.54
C ASP A 317 7.16 9.79 -17.73
N SER A 318 6.54 10.80 -18.36
CA SER A 318 7.15 12.13 -18.51
C SER A 318 7.47 12.83 -17.18
N GLN A 319 6.77 12.45 -16.10
CA GLN A 319 6.93 13.07 -14.78
C GLN A 319 7.87 12.29 -13.86
N LEU A 320 7.80 10.95 -13.92
CA LEU A 320 8.37 10.07 -12.90
C LEU A 320 9.43 9.11 -13.44
N LEU A 321 9.44 8.81 -14.74
CA LEU A 321 10.37 7.82 -15.29
C LEU A 321 11.79 8.37 -15.26
N VAL A 322 12.67 7.61 -14.63
CA VAL A 322 14.11 7.86 -14.59
C VAL A 322 14.87 6.63 -15.07
N GLU A 323 16.00 6.85 -15.77
CA GLU A 323 16.93 5.79 -16.10
C GLU A 323 17.51 5.23 -14.79
N VAL A 324 17.15 3.99 -14.48
CA VAL A 324 17.75 3.26 -13.36
C VAL A 324 19.10 2.73 -13.85
N THR A 325 20.11 3.60 -13.90
CA THR A 325 21.49 3.20 -14.18
C THR A 325 22.02 2.46 -12.95
N ASN A 326 22.31 1.17 -13.15
CA ASN A 326 22.71 0.18 -12.15
C ASN A 326 21.57 -0.35 -11.26
N THR A 327 21.61 -1.66 -11.06
CA THR A 327 20.69 -2.49 -10.28
C THR A 327 20.42 -1.92 -8.89
N TYR A 328 19.43 -1.03 -8.80
CA TYR A 328 18.77 -0.70 -7.56
C TYR A 328 17.97 -1.93 -7.14
N GLN A 329 18.59 -2.75 -6.29
CA GLN A 329 17.83 -3.59 -5.37
C GLN A 329 17.02 -2.62 -4.50
N PRO A 330 15.70 -2.76 -4.41
CA PRO A 330 14.90 -1.87 -3.60
C PRO A 330 15.50 -1.83 -2.20
N GLU A 331 15.81 -0.64 -1.68
CA GLU A 331 15.84 -0.46 -0.23
C GLU A 331 14.40 -0.62 0.26
N VAL A 332 13.97 -1.86 0.37
CA VAL A 332 13.01 -2.22 1.39
C VAL A 332 13.71 -1.82 2.68
N LYS A 333 13.17 -0.85 3.44
CA LYS A 333 13.51 -0.78 4.87
C LYS A 333 12.86 -1.96 5.59
N THR A 334 13.24 -3.18 5.19
CA THR A 334 13.37 -4.32 6.07
C THR A 334 14.76 -4.18 6.65
N TYR A 335 14.91 -4.24 7.97
CA TYR A 335 16.22 -4.25 8.61
C TYR A 335 17.00 -5.46 8.07
N TYR A 336 17.84 -5.29 7.04
CA TYR A 336 18.54 -6.42 6.44
C TYR A 336 19.66 -6.87 7.39
N CYS A 337 19.68 -8.17 7.68
CA CYS A 337 20.89 -8.86 8.09
C CYS A 337 21.59 -9.41 6.85
N SER A 338 22.88 -9.16 6.67
CA SER A 338 23.72 -9.75 5.63
C SER A 338 24.71 -10.75 6.22
N VAL A 339 25.18 -11.67 5.37
CA VAL A 339 26.15 -12.72 5.69
C VAL A 339 27.27 -12.63 4.66
N SER A 340 28.48 -12.26 5.07
CA SER A 340 29.60 -12.06 4.15
C SER A 340 30.97 -12.33 4.82
N PRO A 341 31.90 -13.05 4.18
CA PRO A 341 31.76 -13.67 2.86
C PRO A 341 30.77 -14.83 2.85
N ASN A 342 30.13 -15.04 1.70
CA ASN A 342 29.21 -16.14 1.44
C ASN A 342 29.29 -16.47 -0.07
N PRO A 343 29.99 -17.53 -0.50
CA PRO A 343 30.47 -18.66 0.32
C PRO A 343 31.51 -18.29 1.38
N ALA A 344 31.48 -18.98 2.52
CA ALA A 344 32.39 -18.80 3.64
C ALA A 344 33.30 -20.03 3.78
N ASN A 345 34.58 -19.82 4.11
CA ASN A 345 35.53 -20.91 4.30
C ASN A 345 35.88 -21.08 5.80
N GLN A 346 36.50 -20.06 6.40
CA GLN A 346 36.86 -20.08 7.83
C GLN A 346 35.88 -19.28 8.68
N SER A 347 35.39 -18.15 8.19
CA SER A 347 34.47 -17.29 8.92
C SER A 347 33.53 -16.55 7.98
N THR A 348 32.41 -16.10 8.54
CA THR A 348 31.47 -15.19 7.90
C THR A 348 31.00 -14.13 8.89
N THR A 349 30.77 -12.92 8.43
CA THR A 349 30.27 -11.82 9.25
C THR A 349 28.77 -11.68 9.05
N LEU A 350 28.05 -11.72 10.16
CA LEU A 350 26.66 -11.31 10.25
C LEU A 350 26.60 -9.81 10.53
N LYS A 351 25.87 -9.05 9.70
CA LYS A 351 25.68 -7.62 9.91
C LYS A 351 24.23 -7.24 9.73
N CYS A 352 23.61 -6.69 10.77
CA CYS A 352 22.20 -6.32 10.80
C CYS A 352 22.03 -4.82 11.02
N GLY A 353 20.91 -4.26 10.53
CA GLY A 353 20.53 -2.87 10.79
C GLY A 353 20.09 -2.59 12.23
N ARG A 354 20.02 -3.61 13.10
CA ARG A 354 19.63 -3.55 14.51
C ARG A 354 20.42 -4.60 15.33
N PRO A 355 20.52 -4.44 16.66
CA PRO A 355 21.15 -5.43 17.51
C PRO A 355 20.51 -6.81 17.36
N MET A 356 21.35 -7.82 17.13
CA MET A 356 20.93 -9.23 17.18
C MET A 356 20.78 -9.64 18.64
N THR A 357 19.78 -10.46 18.95
CA THR A 357 19.59 -11.07 20.28
C THR A 357 19.95 -12.55 20.28
N ASN A 358 19.53 -13.29 19.25
CA ASN A 358 19.86 -14.69 19.06
C ASN A 358 20.24 -14.99 17.60
N VAL A 359 21.10 -15.99 17.39
CA VAL A 359 21.47 -16.49 16.06
C VAL A 359 21.54 -18.00 16.10
N ASP A 360 20.74 -18.69 15.29
CA ASP A 360 20.77 -20.13 15.11
C ASP A 360 21.23 -20.50 13.71
N VAL A 361 22.17 -21.43 13.58
CA VAL A 361 22.54 -22.04 12.29
C VAL A 361 21.94 -23.43 12.20
N ILE A 362 21.26 -23.71 11.11
CA ILE A 362 20.45 -24.91 10.90
C ILE A 362 20.87 -25.55 9.57
N SER A 363 21.14 -26.85 9.56
CA SER A 363 21.40 -27.62 8.34
C SER A 363 20.13 -27.74 7.47
N LEU A 364 20.27 -28.15 6.21
CA LEU A 364 19.11 -28.46 5.36
C LEU A 364 18.25 -29.63 5.87
N THR A 365 18.79 -30.47 6.75
CA THR A 365 18.04 -31.55 7.41
C THR A 365 17.26 -31.05 8.65
N GLY A 366 17.34 -29.75 8.96
CA GLY A 366 16.66 -29.14 10.10
C GLY A 366 17.42 -29.25 11.43
N GLN A 367 18.63 -29.78 11.44
CA GLN A 367 19.45 -29.90 12.65
C GLN A 367 20.09 -28.55 12.99
N LYS A 368 19.93 -28.08 14.23
CA LYS A 368 20.66 -26.92 14.74
C LYS A 368 22.14 -27.29 14.93
N VAL A 369 23.02 -26.60 14.22
CA VAL A 369 24.47 -26.82 14.18
C VAL A 369 25.21 -25.82 15.08
N MET A 370 24.63 -24.63 15.28
CA MET A 370 25.13 -23.60 16.20
C MET A 370 23.96 -22.79 16.74
N GLY A 371 24.09 -22.28 17.97
CA GLY A 371 23.14 -21.33 18.58
C GLY A 371 23.88 -20.33 19.46
N LEU A 372 23.58 -19.04 19.28
CA LEU A 372 24.09 -17.91 20.05
C LEU A 372 22.91 -17.18 20.66
N SER A 373 23.05 -16.72 21.91
CA SER A 373 22.00 -16.01 22.64
C SER A 373 22.57 -14.88 23.47
N GLY A 374 21.75 -13.86 23.75
CA GLY A 374 22.16 -12.72 24.58
C GLY A 374 23.09 -11.75 23.86
N LEU A 375 23.04 -11.72 22.53
CA LEU A 375 23.76 -10.74 21.74
C LEU A 375 23.11 -9.35 21.93
N ASN A 376 23.91 -8.30 21.71
CA ASN A 376 23.43 -6.92 21.66
C ASN A 376 24.21 -6.08 20.62
N ASN A 377 24.82 -6.76 19.64
CA ASN A 377 25.64 -6.14 18.62
C ASN A 377 24.92 -6.19 17.28
N THR A 378 25.14 -5.18 16.44
CA THR A 378 24.68 -5.13 15.05
C THR A 378 25.60 -5.92 14.11
N GLU A 379 26.76 -6.36 14.59
CA GLU A 379 27.76 -7.10 13.80
C GLU A 379 28.36 -8.23 14.64
N TYR A 380 28.52 -9.42 14.06
CA TYR A 380 29.08 -10.59 14.71
C TYR A 380 29.85 -11.45 13.69
N ILE A 381 31.10 -11.79 13.99
CA ILE A 381 31.92 -12.67 13.16
C ILE A 381 31.72 -14.10 13.64
N MET A 382 31.17 -14.95 12.78
CA MET A 382 30.92 -16.36 13.02
C MET A 382 32.06 -17.20 12.44
N ASP A 383 32.66 -18.04 13.28
CA ASP A 383 33.59 -19.08 12.85
C ASP A 383 32.81 -20.27 12.27
N VAL A 384 33.10 -20.61 11.02
CA VAL A 384 32.47 -21.72 10.27
C VAL A 384 33.48 -22.78 9.86
N SER A 385 34.73 -22.68 10.31
CA SER A 385 35.81 -23.61 9.95
C SER A 385 35.51 -25.07 10.33
N GLY A 386 34.68 -25.28 11.34
CA GLY A 386 34.21 -26.61 11.77
C GLY A 386 32.98 -27.14 11.04
N PHE A 387 32.37 -26.37 10.12
CA PHE A 387 31.15 -26.77 9.44
C PHE A 387 31.51 -27.66 8.23
N ARG A 388 30.65 -28.64 7.93
CA ARG A 388 30.80 -29.41 6.69
C ARG A 388 30.47 -28.54 5.49
N GLN A 389 31.16 -28.75 4.38
CA GLN A 389 30.84 -28.11 3.12
C GLN A 389 29.36 -28.33 2.77
N GLY A 390 28.64 -27.25 2.46
CA GLY A 390 27.21 -27.31 2.15
C GLY A 390 26.44 -26.05 2.51
N LEU A 391 25.13 -26.11 2.29
CA LEU A 391 24.21 -25.00 2.52
C LEU A 391 23.56 -25.10 3.92
N TYR A 392 23.49 -23.96 4.61
CA TYR A 392 22.88 -23.79 5.92
C TYR A 392 21.89 -22.62 5.89
N LEU A 393 20.94 -22.64 6.83
CA LEU A 393 20.04 -21.54 7.14
C LEU A 393 20.46 -20.88 8.45
N ILE A 394 20.60 -19.57 8.45
CA ILE A 394 20.88 -18.77 9.65
C ILE A 394 19.60 -18.05 10.04
N ARG A 395 19.03 -18.37 11.20
CA ARG A 395 17.90 -17.64 11.80
C ARG A 395 18.44 -16.63 12.79
N ILE A 396 18.12 -15.36 12.61
CA ILE A 396 18.60 -14.24 13.39
C ILE A 396 17.40 -13.58 14.06
N SER A 397 17.37 -13.54 15.38
CA SER A 397 16.40 -12.76 16.15
C SER A 397 16.98 -11.38 16.43
N LEU A 398 16.20 -10.34 16.22
CA LEU A 398 16.57 -8.95 16.50
C LEU A 398 16.01 -8.47 17.85
N ASP A 399 16.53 -7.35 18.36
CA ASP A 399 16.07 -6.68 19.59
C ASP A 399 14.59 -6.25 19.56
N ASN A 400 14.04 -6.02 18.37
CA ASN A 400 12.62 -5.74 18.17
C ASN A 400 11.74 -7.01 18.10
N GLY A 401 12.32 -8.21 18.21
CA GLY A 401 11.58 -9.47 18.12
C GLY A 401 11.19 -9.87 16.69
N GLU A 402 11.76 -9.25 15.67
CA GLU A 402 11.73 -9.77 14.29
C GLU A 402 12.71 -10.95 14.15
N GLU A 403 12.31 -11.95 13.36
CA GLU A 403 13.18 -13.05 12.95
C GLU A 403 13.50 -12.91 11.46
N ILE A 404 14.79 -12.96 11.14
CA ILE A 404 15.32 -12.90 9.78
C ILE A 404 15.98 -14.24 9.49
N THR A 405 15.76 -14.77 8.28
CA THR A 405 16.48 -15.98 7.82
C THR A 405 17.41 -15.63 6.68
N GLN A 406 18.67 -16.04 6.78
CA GLN A 406 19.69 -15.93 5.74
C GLN A 406 20.19 -17.30 5.32
N LYS A 407 20.79 -17.37 4.13
CA LYS A 407 21.46 -18.59 3.64
C LYS A 407 22.96 -18.43 3.83
N LEU A 408 23.65 -19.51 4.20
CA LEU A 408 25.10 -19.59 4.29
C LEU A 408 25.58 -20.80 3.51
N LEU A 409 26.41 -20.59 2.50
CA LEU A 409 27.15 -21.64 1.83
C LEU A 409 28.54 -21.72 2.47
N VAL A 410 28.91 -22.89 3.00
CA VAL A 410 30.26 -23.16 3.48
C VAL A 410 31.00 -23.96 2.42
N GLU A 411 32.19 -23.49 2.03
CA GLU A 411 33.05 -24.08 1.00
C GLU A 411 34.31 -24.75 1.55
#